data_AF-A0A0J1CRM9-F1
#
_entry.id   AF-A0A0J1CRM9-F1
#
_cell.length_a   1.000
_cell.length_b   1.000
_cell.length_c   1.000
_cell.angle_alpha   90.00
_cell.angle_beta   90.00
_cell.angle_gamma   90.00
#
_symmetry.space_group_name_H-M   'P 1'
#
loop_
_entity.id
_entity.type
_entity.pdbx_description
1 polymer ?
#
loop_
_entity_poly.entity_id
_entity_poly.type
_entity_poly.pdbx_seq_one_letter_code
_entity_poly.pdbx_strand_id
1 'polypeptide(L)'
;MTVHLWRIAAVTPKYPAEDLSGGGAKNSGGRWNAPGTAVLYVAENRALACLETLVHLVAGGLPLNRILVRIDVPDDVWTSRNTFDPNDANNIGWDVQPAGMVSIDAGTDWASAPSAAGASALLVVPSVIVPDEWNVLINPIHPDAGKITATKIKRWTYDTRLQKP
;
A
#
# COMPACT_ATOMS: atom_id res chain seq x y z
N MET A 1 -20.64 5.95 6.56
CA MET A 1 -20.40 5.29 5.26
C MET A 1 -19.01 4.63 5.33
N THR A 2 -18.53 4.02 4.26
CA THR A 2 -17.26 3.27 4.26
C THR A 2 -16.52 3.54 2.95
N VAL A 3 -15.23 3.84 3.03
CA VAL A 3 -14.36 4.01 1.86
C VAL A 3 -13.82 2.64 1.45
N HIS A 4 -13.82 2.35 0.15
CA HIS A 4 -13.33 1.09 -0.41
C HIS A 4 -11.99 1.28 -1.10
N LEU A 5 -10.95 0.65 -0.55
CA LEU A 5 -9.61 0.59 -1.13
C LEU A 5 -9.32 -0.81 -1.69
N TRP A 6 -8.28 -0.93 -2.50
CA TRP A 6 -8.04 -2.11 -3.33
C TRP A 6 -6.61 -2.61 -3.23
N ARG A 7 -6.47 -3.94 -3.20
CA ARG A 7 -5.17 -4.61 -3.27
C ARG A 7 -5.27 -5.84 -4.17
N ILE A 8 -4.22 -6.13 -4.92
CA ILE A 8 -4.07 -7.40 -5.65
C ILE A 8 -2.94 -8.17 -4.99
N ALA A 9 -3.31 -9.13 -4.13
CA ALA A 9 -2.37 -9.85 -3.28
C ALA A 9 -2.21 -11.30 -3.72
N ALA A 10 -1.03 -11.88 -3.45
CA ALA A 10 -0.80 -13.30 -3.61
C ALA A 10 -1.46 -14.09 -2.47
N VAL A 11 -1.92 -15.30 -2.77
CA VAL A 11 -2.14 -16.32 -1.74
C VAL A 11 -0.86 -17.11 -1.60
N THR A 12 -0.31 -17.17 -0.39
CA THR A 12 0.93 -17.90 -0.10
C THR A 12 0.66 -18.98 0.95
N PRO A 13 1.55 -19.98 1.12
CA PRO A 13 1.41 -20.95 2.20
C PRO A 13 1.47 -20.34 3.62
N LYS A 14 2.08 -19.14 3.77
CA LYS A 14 2.27 -18.49 5.07
C LYS A 14 1.24 -17.40 5.37
N TYR A 15 0.73 -16.74 4.34
CA TYR A 15 -0.15 -15.58 4.48
C TYR A 15 -1.30 -15.63 3.46
N PRO A 16 -2.54 -15.37 3.92
CA PRO A 16 -3.70 -15.27 3.05
C PRO A 16 -3.72 -13.90 2.35
N ALA A 17 -4.46 -13.74 1.25
CA ALA A 17 -4.45 -12.51 0.44
C ALA A 17 -5.05 -11.29 1.16
N GLU A 18 -5.96 -11.53 2.11
CA GLU A 18 -6.64 -10.60 3.00
C GLU A 18 -5.80 -10.25 4.24
N ASP A 19 -4.55 -10.72 4.34
CA ASP A 19 -3.68 -10.41 5.47
C ASP A 19 -3.58 -8.90 5.72
N LEU A 20 -3.86 -8.51 6.96
CA LEU A 20 -3.79 -7.14 7.44
C LEU A 20 -2.55 -6.88 8.32
N SER A 21 -1.60 -7.82 8.39
CA SER A 21 -0.43 -7.69 9.27
C SER A 21 0.70 -6.82 8.71
N GLY A 22 0.75 -6.62 7.39
CA GLY A 22 1.87 -5.93 6.72
C GLY A 22 3.17 -6.75 6.70
N GLY A 23 3.13 -8.05 7.00
CA GLY A 23 4.31 -8.90 7.12
C GLY A 23 5.17 -8.98 5.86
N GLY A 24 4.56 -8.91 4.67
CA GLY A 24 5.30 -8.88 3.41
C GLY A 24 6.23 -7.67 3.29
N ALA A 25 5.66 -6.46 3.40
CA ALA A 25 6.42 -5.21 3.35
C ALA A 25 7.39 -5.07 4.54
N LYS A 26 7.02 -5.59 5.72
CA LYS A 26 7.92 -5.65 6.87
C LYS A 26 9.21 -6.40 6.54
N ASN A 27 9.12 -7.50 5.79
CA ASN A 27 10.29 -8.34 5.49
C ASN A 27 11.16 -7.75 4.36
N SER A 28 10.55 -7.21 3.31
CA SER A 28 11.28 -6.75 2.12
C SER A 28 11.61 -5.26 2.13
N GLY A 29 10.92 -4.46 2.95
CA GLY A 29 10.80 -3.02 2.71
C GLY A 29 9.93 -2.71 1.49
N GLY A 30 9.78 -1.42 1.21
CA GLY A 30 9.06 -0.88 0.07
C GLY A 30 9.40 0.60 -0.13
N ARG A 31 8.69 1.29 -1.05
CA ARG A 31 8.93 2.73 -1.29
C ARG A 31 8.74 3.57 -0.03
N TRP A 32 7.80 3.19 0.82
CA TRP A 32 7.35 3.96 1.99
C TRP A 32 7.62 3.25 3.32
N ASN A 33 8.49 2.24 3.35
CA ASN A 33 8.88 1.61 4.61
C ASN A 33 10.24 0.93 4.52
N ALA A 34 11.06 1.08 5.56
CA ALA A 34 12.26 0.29 5.75
C ALA A 34 11.91 -1.18 6.09
N PRO A 35 12.79 -2.14 5.77
CA PRO A 35 12.70 -3.49 6.33
C PRO A 35 12.65 -3.44 7.86
N GLY A 36 11.78 -4.24 8.47
CA GLY A 36 11.47 -4.22 9.90
C GLY A 36 10.20 -3.44 10.25
N THR A 37 9.77 -2.49 9.41
CA THR A 37 8.57 -1.67 9.64
C THR A 37 7.38 -2.22 8.87
N ALA A 38 6.33 -2.63 9.57
CA ALA A 38 5.14 -3.20 8.94
C ALA A 38 4.23 -2.10 8.39
N VAL A 39 3.92 -2.18 7.09
CA VAL A 39 3.00 -1.28 6.40
C VAL A 39 2.22 -2.09 5.38
N LEU A 40 0.94 -1.78 5.17
CA LEU A 40 0.17 -2.34 4.07
C LEU A 40 0.00 -1.30 2.97
N TYR A 41 0.19 -1.75 1.74
CA TYR A 41 -0.01 -0.96 0.54
C TYR A 41 -1.34 -1.32 -0.09
N VAL A 42 -2.19 -0.33 -0.27
CA VAL A 42 -3.47 -0.44 -0.98
C VAL A 42 -3.62 0.76 -1.90
N ALA A 43 -4.48 0.68 -2.90
CA ALA A 43 -4.76 1.76 -3.83
C ALA A 43 -6.21 2.24 -3.70
N GLU A 44 -6.48 3.51 -4.00
CA GLU A 44 -7.85 4.03 -4.01
C GLU A 44 -8.73 3.37 -5.08
N ASN A 45 -8.11 2.89 -6.16
CA ASN A 45 -8.84 2.28 -7.27
C ASN A 45 -8.19 0.97 -7.75
N ARG A 46 -8.98 0.14 -8.43
CA ARG A 46 -8.55 -1.19 -8.91
C ARG A 46 -7.52 -1.11 -10.03
N ALA A 47 -7.59 -0.06 -10.85
CA ALA A 47 -6.67 0.12 -11.99
C ALA A 47 -5.26 0.44 -11.49
N LEU A 48 -5.14 1.30 -10.48
CA LEU A 48 -3.88 1.60 -9.83
C LEU A 48 -3.30 0.39 -9.09
N ALA A 49 -4.12 -0.35 -8.34
CA ALA A 49 -3.68 -1.60 -7.72
C ALA A 49 -3.11 -2.60 -8.76
N CYS A 50 -3.70 -2.62 -9.96
CA CYS A 50 -3.23 -3.41 -11.09
C CYS A 50 -1.87 -2.91 -11.59
N LEU A 51 -1.71 -1.60 -11.82
CA LEU A 51 -0.45 -1.00 -12.27
C LEU A 51 0.70 -1.22 -11.29
N GLU A 52 0.47 -0.93 -10.00
CA GLU A 52 1.48 -1.11 -8.94
C GLU A 52 1.95 -2.55 -8.85
N THR A 53 1.01 -3.50 -8.94
CA THR A 53 1.36 -4.91 -8.93
C THR A 53 2.07 -5.32 -10.22
N LEU A 54 1.66 -4.80 -11.40
CA LEU A 54 2.27 -5.13 -12.68
C LEU A 54 3.75 -4.75 -12.76
N VAL A 55 4.13 -3.58 -12.25
CA VAL A 55 5.55 -3.16 -12.25
C VAL A 55 6.43 -4.16 -11.50
N HIS A 56 5.96 -4.68 -10.36
CA HIS A 56 6.65 -5.75 -9.64
C HIS A 56 6.68 -7.09 -10.38
N LEU A 57 5.65 -7.38 -11.20
CA LEU A 57 5.54 -8.63 -11.95
C LEU A 57 6.48 -8.68 -13.16
N VAL A 58 6.64 -7.57 -13.86
CA VAL A 58 7.59 -7.45 -14.99
C VAL A 58 9.02 -7.70 -14.51
N ALA A 59 9.35 -7.33 -13.27
CA ALA A 59 10.67 -7.56 -12.68
C ALA A 59 10.94 -9.06 -12.34
N GLY A 60 9.92 -9.85 -11.98
CA GLY A 60 10.13 -11.15 -11.31
C GLY A 60 9.54 -12.41 -11.95
N GLY A 61 8.64 -12.29 -12.94
CA GLY A 61 7.91 -13.46 -13.47
C GLY A 61 6.80 -13.91 -12.51
N LEU A 62 5.58 -13.99 -13.04
CA LEU A 62 4.35 -14.06 -12.27
C LEU A 62 4.12 -15.40 -11.53
N PRO A 63 3.87 -15.41 -10.21
CA PRO A 63 3.00 -16.41 -9.60
C PRO A 63 1.55 -16.04 -9.95
N LEU A 64 0.90 -16.85 -10.78
CA LEU A 64 -0.47 -16.66 -11.31
C LEU A 64 -1.59 -16.66 -10.24
N ASN A 65 -1.25 -16.86 -8.96
CA ASN A 65 -2.18 -16.91 -7.85
C ASN A 65 -2.35 -15.52 -7.22
N ARG A 66 -3.21 -14.70 -7.82
CA ARG A 66 -3.57 -13.36 -7.33
C ARG A 66 -5.06 -13.25 -7.04
N ILE A 67 -5.40 -12.53 -5.98
CA ILE A 67 -6.77 -12.25 -5.55
C ILE A 67 -6.95 -10.74 -5.48
N LEU A 68 -8.06 -10.25 -6.04
CA LEU A 68 -8.53 -8.90 -5.78
C LEU A 68 -9.16 -8.85 -4.39
N VAL A 69 -8.63 -7.98 -3.54
CA VAL A 69 -9.08 -7.78 -2.17
C VAL A 69 -9.63 -6.36 -2.06
N ARG A 70 -10.84 -6.24 -1.49
CA ARG A 70 -11.41 -4.96 -1.08
C ARG A 70 -11.04 -4.73 0.38
N ILE A 71 -10.60 -3.53 0.69
CA ILE A 71 -10.32 -3.07 2.03
C ILE A 71 -11.39 -2.04 2.40
N ASP A 72 -12.12 -2.33 3.46
CA ASP A 72 -13.25 -1.56 3.94
C ASP A 72 -12.78 -0.68 5.11
N VAL A 73 -12.72 0.63 4.86
CA VAL A 73 -12.23 1.64 5.81
C VAL A 73 -13.40 2.49 6.32
N PRO A 74 -13.69 2.48 7.63
CA PRO A 74 -14.70 3.36 8.21
C PRO A 74 -14.41 4.85 7.98
N ASP A 75 -15.45 5.66 7.78
CA ASP A 75 -15.28 7.10 7.48
C ASP A 75 -14.54 7.88 8.57
N ASP A 76 -14.68 7.51 9.84
CA ASP A 76 -13.95 8.14 10.96
C ASP A 76 -12.44 7.90 10.83
N VAL A 77 -12.04 6.69 10.46
CA VAL A 77 -10.64 6.33 10.19
C VAL A 77 -10.14 7.04 8.94
N TRP A 78 -10.96 7.10 7.88
CA TRP A 78 -10.60 7.82 6.64
C TRP A 78 -10.45 9.33 6.84
N THR A 79 -11.32 9.94 7.63
CA THR A 79 -11.29 11.38 7.89
C THR A 79 -10.05 11.77 8.70
N SER A 80 -9.56 10.85 9.54
CA SER A 80 -8.37 11.04 10.38
C SER A 80 -7.05 10.67 9.70
N ARG A 81 -7.05 10.42 8.39
CA ARG A 81 -5.84 10.07 7.63
C ARG A 81 -4.88 11.26 7.49
N ASN A 82 -3.58 10.97 7.47
CA ASN A 82 -2.59 11.93 7.01
C ASN A 82 -2.45 11.86 5.48
N THR A 83 -2.00 12.95 4.86
CA THR A 83 -1.70 13.01 3.42
C THR A 83 -0.27 13.51 3.25
N PHE A 84 0.54 12.76 2.50
CA PHE A 84 1.87 13.19 2.13
C PHE A 84 1.79 14.25 1.03
N ASP A 85 2.47 15.39 1.20
CA ASP A 85 2.52 16.44 0.20
C ASP A 85 3.74 16.26 -0.72
N PRO A 86 3.57 15.82 -1.99
CA PRO A 86 4.68 15.68 -2.91
C PRO A 86 5.35 17.00 -3.31
N ASN A 87 4.72 18.15 -3.05
CA ASN A 87 5.22 19.47 -3.45
C ASN A 87 5.99 20.19 -2.33
N ASP A 88 6.05 19.62 -1.11
CA ASP A 88 6.87 20.16 -0.03
C ASP A 88 8.36 20.09 -0.42
N ALA A 89 9.11 21.16 -0.12
CA ALA A 89 10.53 21.25 -0.44
C ALA A 89 11.37 20.15 0.24
N ASN A 90 10.93 19.63 1.38
CA ASN A 90 11.59 18.53 2.08
C ASN A 90 11.31 17.16 1.47
N ASN A 91 10.30 17.07 0.58
CA ASN A 91 9.86 15.84 -0.06
C ASN A 91 10.45 15.67 -1.48
N ILE A 92 11.34 16.57 -1.90
CA ILE A 92 12.05 16.45 -3.19
C ILE A 92 12.79 15.12 -3.24
N GLY A 93 12.49 14.31 -4.26
CA GLY A 93 13.09 12.99 -4.47
C GLY A 93 12.29 11.81 -3.89
N TRP A 94 11.05 12.01 -3.44
CA TRP A 94 10.15 10.93 -3.02
C TRP A 94 9.86 9.90 -4.15
N ASP A 95 9.95 10.34 -5.41
CA ASP A 95 9.59 9.62 -6.63
C ASP A 95 10.78 8.98 -7.35
N VAL A 96 12.01 9.13 -6.84
CA VAL A 96 13.20 8.54 -7.46
C VAL A 96 13.07 7.01 -7.61
N GLN A 97 13.77 6.48 -8.63
CA GLN A 97 13.77 5.06 -8.96
C GLN A 97 15.21 4.54 -9.09
N PRO A 98 15.62 3.51 -8.30
CA PRO A 98 14.85 2.85 -7.25
C PRO A 98 14.50 3.79 -6.08
N ALA A 99 13.51 3.42 -5.25
CA ALA A 99 13.06 4.25 -4.13
C ALA A 99 14.22 4.62 -3.19
N GLY A 100 14.32 5.90 -2.86
CA GLY A 100 15.39 6.47 -2.04
C GLY A 100 14.93 6.80 -0.61
N MET A 101 15.85 7.36 0.18
CA MET A 101 15.61 7.65 1.60
C MET A 101 14.37 8.52 1.85
N VAL A 102 14.07 9.48 0.98
CA VAL A 102 13.02 10.49 1.21
C VAL A 102 11.65 9.85 1.45
N SER A 103 11.23 8.95 0.56
CA SER A 103 9.95 8.24 0.74
C SER A 103 10.01 7.16 1.82
N ILE A 104 11.16 6.48 1.94
CA ILE A 104 11.35 5.39 2.91
C ILE A 104 11.27 5.93 4.34
N ASP A 105 11.98 7.01 4.63
CA ASP A 105 12.04 7.65 5.94
C ASP A 105 10.69 8.27 6.28
N ALA A 106 10.08 9.04 5.37
CA ALA A 106 8.77 9.65 5.59
C ALA A 106 7.70 8.62 5.98
N GLY A 107 7.62 7.49 5.26
CA GLY A 107 6.66 6.44 5.59
C GLY A 107 7.05 5.63 6.83
N THR A 108 8.35 5.43 7.08
CA THR A 108 8.83 4.72 8.29
C THR A 108 8.57 5.53 9.56
N ASP A 109 8.83 6.82 9.53
CA ASP A 109 8.60 7.75 10.64
C ASP A 109 7.11 7.83 10.96
N TRP A 110 6.26 7.96 9.94
CA TRP A 110 4.81 7.90 10.11
C TRP A 110 4.37 6.58 10.76
N ALA A 111 4.85 5.43 10.26
CA ALA A 111 4.46 4.13 10.78
C ALA A 111 4.96 3.87 12.22
N SER A 112 6.08 4.50 12.61
CA SER A 112 6.71 4.35 13.92
C SER A 112 6.08 5.21 15.02
N ALA A 113 5.15 6.09 14.66
CA ALA A 113 4.48 7.01 15.59
C ALA A 113 3.02 6.62 15.94
N PRO A 114 2.64 5.34 16.15
CA PRO A 114 1.23 4.91 16.19
C PRO A 114 0.39 5.43 17.37
N SER A 115 1.02 6.09 18.35
CA SER A 115 0.36 6.63 19.55
C SER A 115 0.74 8.08 19.86
N ALA A 116 1.43 8.77 18.94
CA ALA A 116 1.85 10.16 19.10
C ALA A 116 0.73 11.15 18.72
N ALA A 117 0.87 12.41 19.12
CA ALA A 117 0.00 13.47 18.61
C ALA A 117 0.18 13.60 17.09
N GLY A 118 -0.92 13.55 16.32
CA GLY A 118 -0.88 13.53 14.86
C GLY A 118 -0.67 12.14 14.24
N ALA A 119 -0.65 11.08 15.05
CA ALA A 119 -0.69 9.71 14.57
C ALA A 119 -1.97 9.43 13.79
N SER A 120 -1.87 8.58 12.77
CA SER A 120 -3.00 8.14 11.98
C SER A 120 -2.82 6.68 11.58
N ALA A 121 -3.93 5.95 11.41
CA ALA A 121 -3.89 4.60 10.87
C ALA A 121 -3.57 4.57 9.37
N LEU A 122 -3.80 5.69 8.67
CA LEU A 122 -3.73 5.82 7.22
C LEU A 122 -2.84 6.99 6.81
N LEU A 123 -1.97 6.73 5.83
CA LEU A 123 -1.22 7.77 5.13
C LEU A 123 -1.51 7.66 3.63
N VAL A 124 -2.09 8.71 3.06
CA VAL A 124 -2.33 8.82 1.62
C VAL A 124 -1.07 9.33 0.96
N VAL A 125 -0.61 8.63 -0.07
CA VAL A 125 0.65 8.91 -0.78
C VAL A 125 0.44 8.83 -2.29
N PRO A 126 1.11 9.68 -3.08
CA PRO A 126 0.97 9.64 -4.53
C PRO A 126 1.57 8.34 -5.08
N SER A 127 0.98 7.83 -6.17
CA SER A 127 1.63 6.76 -6.93
C SER A 127 2.79 7.34 -7.74
N VAL A 128 3.93 6.63 -7.75
CA VAL A 128 5.04 6.97 -8.64
C VAL A 128 4.72 6.66 -10.11
N ILE A 129 3.73 5.80 -10.36
CA ILE A 129 3.32 5.40 -11.70
C ILE A 129 2.35 6.42 -12.30
N VAL A 130 1.39 6.87 -11.50
CA VAL A 130 0.38 7.87 -11.88
C VAL A 130 0.29 8.90 -10.74
N PRO A 131 1.10 9.98 -10.76
CA PRO A 131 1.18 10.93 -9.64
C PRO A 131 -0.14 11.64 -9.29
N ASP A 132 -1.09 11.68 -10.22
CA ASP A 132 -2.44 12.22 -10.00
C ASP A 132 -3.39 11.26 -9.26
N GLU A 133 -2.98 10.00 -9.04
CA GLU A 133 -3.74 8.99 -8.30
C GLU A 133 -3.01 8.54 -7.02
N TRP A 134 -3.77 8.08 -6.04
CA TRP A 134 -3.27 7.85 -4.70
C TRP A 134 -3.24 6.37 -4.30
N ASN A 135 -2.11 6.00 -3.69
CA ASN A 135 -2.02 4.85 -2.82
C ASN A 135 -2.34 5.27 -1.38
N VAL A 136 -2.70 4.29 -0.58
CA VAL A 136 -2.94 4.46 0.85
C VAL A 136 -2.11 3.42 1.59
N LEU A 137 -1.35 3.89 2.57
CA LEU A 137 -0.60 3.07 3.49
C LEU A 137 -1.44 2.84 4.73
N ILE A 138 -1.48 1.61 5.23
CA ILE A 138 -2.14 1.28 6.50
C ILE A 138 -1.07 0.86 7.50
N ASN A 139 -1.08 1.50 8.66
CA ASN A 139 -0.22 1.15 9.78
C ASN A 139 -0.92 0.09 10.65
N PRO A 140 -0.55 -1.20 10.58
CA PRO A 140 -1.26 -2.27 11.26
C PRO A 140 -1.12 -2.22 12.79
N ILE A 141 -0.16 -1.47 13.33
CA ILE A 141 0.04 -1.33 14.78
C ILE A 141 -0.72 -0.13 15.37
N HIS A 142 -1.33 0.72 14.54
CA HIS A 142 -2.17 1.81 15.02
C HIS A 142 -3.51 1.27 15.56
N PRO A 143 -4.03 1.75 16.71
CA PRO A 143 -5.27 1.21 17.30
C PRO A 143 -6.48 1.21 16.35
N ASP A 144 -6.68 2.27 15.58
CA ASP A 144 -7.79 2.37 14.62
C ASP A 144 -7.68 1.40 13.43
N ALA A 145 -6.51 0.81 13.16
CA ALA A 145 -6.36 -0.18 12.10
C ALA A 145 -7.20 -1.45 12.39
N GLY A 146 -7.50 -1.74 13.66
CA GLY A 146 -8.38 -2.84 14.06
C GLY A 146 -9.84 -2.68 13.60
N LYS A 147 -10.23 -1.47 13.16
CA LYS A 147 -11.57 -1.21 12.58
C LYS A 147 -11.63 -1.52 11.07
N ILE A 148 -10.48 -1.67 10.41
CA ILE A 148 -10.37 -1.91 8.97
C ILE A 148 -10.56 -3.39 8.70
N THR A 149 -11.34 -3.72 7.67
CA THR A 149 -11.57 -5.13 7.29
C THR A 149 -11.16 -5.39 5.83
N ALA A 150 -10.90 -6.66 5.52
CA ALA A 150 -10.44 -7.08 4.21
C ALA A 150 -11.29 -8.25 3.68
N THR A 151 -11.77 -8.13 2.45
CA THR A 151 -12.63 -9.12 1.80
C THR A 151 -12.05 -9.57 0.47
N LYS A 152 -11.86 -10.89 0.28
CA LYS A 152 -11.55 -11.45 -1.04
C LYS A 152 -12.76 -11.29 -1.95
N ILE A 153 -12.57 -10.66 -3.11
CA ILE A 153 -13.65 -10.44 -4.07
C ILE A 153 -13.66 -11.54 -5.12
N LYS A 154 -12.53 -11.71 -5.83
CA LYS A 154 -12.39 -12.69 -6.90
C LYS A 154 -10.93 -12.95 -7.23
N ARG A 155 -10.68 -14.04 -7.96
CA ARG A 155 -9.40 -14.26 -8.62
C ARG A 155 -9.10 -13.08 -9.56
N TRP A 156 -7.87 -12.59 -9.51
CA TRP A 156 -7.37 -11.57 -10.43
C TRP A 156 -6.54 -12.23 -11.53
N THR A 157 -6.88 -11.94 -12.78
CA THR A 157 -6.14 -12.39 -13.96
C THR A 157 -5.72 -11.18 -14.76
N TYR A 158 -4.41 -11.07 -14.99
CA TYR A 158 -3.88 -10.11 -15.94
C TYR A 158 -4.19 -10.55 -17.36
N ASP A 159 -4.35 -9.58 -18.26
CA ASP A 159 -4.57 -9.85 -19.67
C ASP A 159 -3.36 -10.58 -20.26
N THR A 160 -3.61 -11.68 -20.97
CA THR A 160 -2.55 -12.52 -21.57
C THR A 160 -1.77 -11.81 -22.68
N ARG A 161 -2.27 -10.67 -23.17
CA ARG A 161 -1.58 -9.81 -24.13
C ARG A 161 -0.46 -8.99 -23.49
N LEU A 162 -0.40 -8.89 -22.15
CA LEU A 162 0.74 -8.29 -21.45
C LEU A 162 1.94 -9.24 -21.57
N GLN A 163 2.75 -9.01 -22.59
CA GLN A 163 4.00 -9.74 -22.81
C GLN A 163 5.16 -8.97 -22.17
N LYS A 164 6.14 -9.72 -21.65
CA LYS A 164 7.43 -9.13 -21.28
C LYS A 164 8.05 -8.56 -22.57
N PRO A 165 8.49 -7.29 -22.60
CA PRO A 165 9.28 -6.79 -23.72
C PRO A 165 10.59 -7.57 -23.85
#